data_AF-A0A139D243-F1
#
_entry.id   AF-A0A139D243-F1
#
_cell.length_a   1.000
_cell.length_b   1.000
_cell.length_c   1.000
_cell.angle_alpha   90.00
_cell.angle_beta   90.00
_cell.angle_gamma   90.00
#
_symmetry.space_group_name_H-M   'P 1'
#
loop_
_entity.id
_entity.type
_entity.pdbx_description
1 polymer ?
#
loop_
_entity_poly.entity_id
_entity_poly.type
_entity_poly.pdbx_seq_one_letter_code
_entity_poly.pdbx_strand_id
1 'polypeptide(L)'
;MEVQLPLVAAGECAAALGSDTGGSIRQPASYCGVVGLKPTYGMVSRYGLVAFASSLDQIGPITKDVEDSAILMNVIAGHDPQDSTSIAGKKEDYTKYLKEDVSGMKIGIPEEYFNLEFDEEVKASVLAAVEKLKEAGAEVETVHMTDASYALAAYYVIAPAEASSNLARYDGVRYGLRSEQAADVSEMFTNTRHEGFGDEVKRRIMIGTYALSSGYYDAYYLKAQKVRTLIKDDFDRIFNDFDLILTPTAPSTAIELESKSDPLEMYHTDIFTVPVNIAGVPAMSVPCGFDSNEMPIGLQLIGPHFGEGKIIQAAYTLEKLLNINEKRAEL
;
A
#
# COMPACT_ATOMS: atom_id res chain seq x y z
N MET A 1 5.46 11.57 5.67
CA MET A 1 5.04 10.51 6.61
C MET A 1 6.07 9.37 6.61
N GLU A 2 7.35 9.70 6.46
CA GLU A 2 8.42 8.72 6.17
C GLU A 2 9.28 8.37 7.40
N VAL A 3 9.01 9.00 8.56
CA VAL A 3 9.87 8.88 9.74
C VAL A 3 9.54 7.65 10.59
N GLN A 4 8.34 7.06 10.46
CA GLN A 4 7.88 6.01 11.38
C GLN A 4 8.45 4.62 11.09
N LEU A 5 8.74 4.31 9.82
CA LEU A 5 9.22 2.99 9.41
C LEU A 5 10.67 2.71 9.81
N PRO A 6 11.61 3.65 9.61
CA PRO A 6 12.96 3.50 10.14
C PRO A 6 12.96 3.33 11.66
N LEU A 7 12.02 3.94 12.39
CA LEU A 7 11.95 3.82 13.86
C LEU A 7 11.55 2.42 14.33
N VAL A 8 10.66 1.72 13.61
CA VAL A 8 10.29 0.33 13.93
C VAL A 8 11.46 -0.59 13.66
N ALA A 9 12.08 -0.46 12.48
CA ALA A 9 13.26 -1.25 12.09
C ALA A 9 14.43 -1.01 13.07
N ALA A 10 14.64 0.26 13.44
CA ALA A 10 15.68 0.69 14.37
C ALA A 10 15.45 0.25 15.82
N GLY A 11 14.24 -0.19 16.15
CA GLY A 11 13.84 -0.52 17.52
C GLY A 11 13.58 0.68 18.43
N GLU A 12 13.50 1.88 17.87
CA GLU A 12 13.12 3.12 18.57
C GLU A 12 11.63 3.15 18.94
N CYS A 13 10.81 2.32 18.29
CA CYS A 13 9.45 2.04 18.75
C CYS A 13 9.11 0.55 18.59
N ALA A 14 8.14 0.08 19.37
CA ALA A 14 7.64 -1.29 19.29
C ALA A 14 6.83 -1.50 18.00
N ALA A 15 6.00 -0.52 17.66
CA ALA A 15 5.18 -0.49 16.47
C ALA A 15 4.77 0.94 16.10
N ALA A 16 4.27 1.10 14.87
CA ALA A 16 3.74 2.36 14.37
C ALA A 16 2.44 2.16 13.57
N LEU A 17 1.75 3.27 13.30
CA LEU A 17 0.65 3.34 12.36
C LEU A 17 1.07 4.18 11.17
N GLY A 18 0.86 3.66 9.95
CA GLY A 18 0.98 4.43 8.72
C GLY A 18 -0.35 4.56 8.00
N SER A 19 -0.34 5.27 6.86
CA SER A 19 -1.44 5.29 5.90
C SER A 19 -0.96 4.81 4.55
N ASP A 20 -1.72 3.96 3.88
CA ASP A 20 -1.40 3.41 2.56
C ASP A 20 -2.45 3.85 1.55
N THR A 21 -2.02 4.64 0.56
CA THR A 21 -2.87 5.11 -0.55
C THR A 21 -2.52 4.44 -1.87
N GLY A 22 -1.25 4.04 -2.06
CA GLY A 22 -0.76 3.33 -3.24
C GLY A 22 0.40 2.38 -2.94
N GLY A 23 0.65 2.06 -1.68
CA GLY A 23 1.83 1.31 -1.22
C GLY A 23 2.54 1.89 0.00
N SER A 24 2.09 3.04 0.51
CA SER A 24 2.84 3.85 1.48
C SER A 24 3.00 3.22 2.89
N ILE A 25 2.39 2.06 3.16
CA ILE A 25 2.75 1.20 4.31
C ILE A 25 3.66 0.06 3.83
N ARG A 26 3.24 -0.64 2.77
CA ARG A 26 3.86 -1.90 2.32
C ARG A 26 5.24 -1.70 1.70
N GLN A 27 5.40 -0.77 0.76
CA GLN A 27 6.69 -0.53 0.11
C GLN A 27 7.75 -0.08 1.12
N PRO A 28 7.50 0.92 1.99
CA PRO A 28 8.47 1.25 3.02
C PRO A 28 8.75 0.08 3.97
N ALA A 29 7.76 -0.76 4.28
CA ALA A 29 7.97 -1.94 5.12
C ALA A 29 8.90 -2.96 4.45
N SER A 30 8.76 -3.16 3.13
CA SER A 30 9.70 -3.92 2.31
C SER A 30 11.11 -3.35 2.39
N TYR A 31 11.27 -2.04 2.18
CA TYR A 31 12.58 -1.37 2.18
C TYR A 31 13.27 -1.37 3.55
N CYS A 32 12.51 -1.31 4.63
CA CYS A 32 13.05 -1.32 5.99
C CYS A 32 13.12 -2.71 6.61
N GLY A 33 12.73 -3.78 5.90
CA GLY A 33 12.76 -5.15 6.43
C GLY A 33 11.84 -5.35 7.64
N VAL A 34 10.65 -4.73 7.62
CA VAL A 34 9.62 -4.84 8.66
C VAL A 34 8.29 -5.33 8.07
N VAL A 35 7.33 -5.65 8.94
CA VAL A 35 5.99 -6.06 8.54
C VAL A 35 5.10 -4.83 8.39
N GLY A 36 4.38 -4.73 7.27
CA GLY A 36 3.44 -3.64 7.01
C GLY A 36 2.14 -4.16 6.43
N LEU A 37 1.01 -3.93 7.12
CA LEU A 37 -0.30 -4.37 6.69
C LEU A 37 -1.18 -3.19 6.31
N LYS A 38 -1.70 -3.20 5.08
CA LYS A 38 -2.86 -2.38 4.71
C LYS A 38 -4.12 -3.25 4.82
N PRO A 39 -5.06 -2.95 5.73
CA PRO A 39 -6.30 -3.71 5.83
C PRO A 39 -7.25 -3.40 4.66
N THR A 40 -8.38 -4.10 4.62
CA THR A 40 -9.46 -3.85 3.65
C THR A 40 -9.92 -2.39 3.77
N TYR A 41 -10.23 -1.75 2.64
CA TYR A 41 -10.75 -0.38 2.66
C TYR A 41 -12.01 -0.30 3.54
N GLY A 42 -12.03 0.63 4.49
CA GLY A 42 -13.10 0.80 5.46
C GLY A 42 -13.00 -0.04 6.74
N MET A 43 -11.98 -0.88 6.91
CA MET A 43 -11.79 -1.65 8.16
C MET A 43 -11.26 -0.83 9.33
N VAL A 44 -10.46 0.19 9.04
CA VAL A 44 -9.98 1.18 10.01
C VAL A 44 -10.54 2.53 9.63
N SER A 45 -11.13 3.23 10.60
CA SER A 45 -11.69 4.57 10.38
C SER A 45 -10.63 5.52 9.82
N ARG A 46 -11.06 6.36 8.88
CA ARG A 46 -10.27 7.47 8.32
C ARG A 46 -10.62 8.79 9.00
N TYR A 47 -11.50 8.80 10.00
CA TYR A 47 -11.79 10.00 10.77
C TYR A 47 -10.54 10.44 11.54
N GLY A 48 -10.08 11.67 11.28
CA GLY A 48 -8.81 12.19 11.80
C GLY A 48 -7.59 11.93 10.92
N LEU A 49 -7.71 11.10 9.88
CA LEU A 49 -6.68 10.99 8.84
C LEU A 49 -6.72 12.23 7.93
N VAL A 50 -5.57 12.85 7.71
CA VAL A 50 -5.45 13.89 6.68
C VAL A 50 -5.55 13.23 5.31
N ALA A 51 -6.70 13.43 4.64
CA ALA A 51 -7.00 12.77 3.38
C ALA A 51 -6.04 13.19 2.25
N PHE A 52 -5.50 12.19 1.55
CA PHE A 52 -4.83 12.35 0.27
C PHE A 52 -5.80 11.94 -0.85
N ALA A 53 -6.11 10.64 -0.98
CA ALA A 53 -7.13 10.14 -1.89
C ALA A 53 -8.17 9.33 -1.10
N SER A 54 -9.33 9.93 -0.87
CA SER A 54 -10.36 9.41 0.02
C SER A 54 -10.88 8.02 -0.34
N SER A 55 -10.87 7.62 -1.61
CA SER A 55 -11.32 6.29 -2.03
C SER A 55 -10.24 5.21 -1.99
N LEU A 56 -9.02 5.56 -1.56
CA LEU A 56 -7.83 4.72 -1.59
C LEU A 56 -7.08 4.68 -0.25
N ASP A 57 -7.12 5.77 0.52
CA ASP A 57 -6.45 5.93 1.81
C ASP A 57 -6.92 4.89 2.82
N GLN A 58 -5.98 4.22 3.50
CA GLN A 58 -6.31 3.31 4.59
C GLN A 58 -5.19 3.31 5.64
N ILE A 59 -5.53 3.46 6.93
CA ILE A 59 -4.57 3.30 8.04
C ILE A 59 -4.29 1.81 8.26
N GLY A 60 -3.05 1.48 8.62
CA GLY A 60 -2.65 0.13 8.97
C GLY A 60 -1.39 0.07 9.85
N PRO A 61 -1.13 -1.09 10.48
CA PRO A 61 0.01 -1.25 11.38
C PRO A 61 1.32 -1.52 10.64
N ILE A 62 2.40 -1.07 11.27
CA ILE A 62 3.80 -1.31 10.88
C ILE A 62 4.51 -1.87 12.12
N THR A 63 5.01 -3.10 12.02
CA THR A 63 5.49 -3.88 13.16
C THR A 63 6.74 -4.66 12.81
N LYS A 64 7.43 -5.17 13.83
CA LYS A 64 8.63 -5.99 13.64
C LYS A 64 8.32 -7.41 13.20
N ASP A 65 7.16 -7.91 13.57
CA ASP A 65 6.69 -9.25 13.28
C ASP A 65 5.18 -9.26 12.99
N VAL A 66 4.71 -10.43 12.53
CA VAL A 66 3.30 -10.64 12.14
C VAL A 66 2.37 -10.70 13.36
N GLU A 67 2.86 -11.19 14.50
CA GLU A 67 2.10 -11.28 15.75
C GLU A 67 1.67 -9.89 16.25
N ASP A 68 2.61 -8.95 16.34
CA ASP A 68 2.33 -7.57 16.74
C ASP A 68 1.35 -6.89 15.76
N SER A 69 1.44 -7.21 14.46
CA SER A 69 0.52 -6.69 13.44
C SER A 69 -0.92 -7.14 13.72
N ALA A 70 -1.11 -8.43 14.03
CA ALA A 70 -2.41 -9.00 14.38
C ALA A 70 -2.98 -8.40 15.67
N ILE A 71 -2.13 -8.19 16.69
CA ILE A 71 -2.52 -7.56 17.96
C ILE A 71 -3.00 -6.12 17.70
N LEU A 72 -2.28 -5.33 16.91
CA LEU A 72 -2.68 -3.95 16.61
C LEU A 72 -3.96 -3.89 15.79
N MET A 73 -4.15 -4.80 14.84
CA MET A 73 -5.41 -4.88 14.09
C MET A 73 -6.63 -5.09 14.99
N ASN A 74 -6.50 -5.89 16.05
CA ASN A 74 -7.58 -6.06 17.05
C ASN A 74 -7.93 -4.77 17.81
N VAL A 75 -7.00 -3.81 17.87
CA VAL A 75 -7.19 -2.52 18.53
C VAL A 75 -7.78 -1.50 17.58
N ILE A 76 -7.25 -1.37 16.36
CA ILE A 76 -7.58 -0.27 15.45
C ILE A 76 -8.72 -0.57 14.48
N ALA A 77 -9.00 -1.84 14.18
CA ALA A 77 -10.06 -2.21 13.27
C ALA A 77 -11.44 -2.15 13.93
N GLY A 78 -12.41 -1.59 13.21
CA GLY A 78 -13.79 -1.47 13.68
C GLY A 78 -14.56 -0.34 13.00
N HIS A 79 -15.88 -0.45 13.08
CA HIS A 79 -16.79 0.59 12.60
C HIS A 79 -16.71 1.84 13.47
N ASP A 80 -16.72 3.00 12.83
CA ASP A 80 -16.73 4.31 13.46
C ASP A 80 -17.88 5.15 12.89
N PRO A 81 -18.86 5.58 13.71
CA PRO A 81 -19.98 6.39 13.24
C PRO A 81 -19.57 7.77 12.70
N GLN A 82 -18.34 8.24 12.97
CA GLN A 82 -17.82 9.49 12.41
C GLN A 82 -17.23 9.33 11.00
N ASP A 83 -17.05 8.10 10.52
CA ASP A 83 -16.61 7.79 9.18
C ASP A 83 -17.68 6.98 8.43
N SER A 84 -18.38 7.65 7.50
CA SER A 84 -19.41 7.04 6.67
C SER A 84 -18.90 5.93 5.72
N THR A 85 -17.58 5.81 5.55
CA THR A 85 -16.95 4.75 4.77
C THR A 85 -16.44 3.60 5.61
N SER A 86 -16.44 3.73 6.94
CA SER A 86 -16.08 2.63 7.84
C SER A 86 -17.16 1.56 7.81
N ILE A 87 -16.74 0.29 7.69
CA ILE A 87 -17.66 -0.82 7.46
C ILE A 87 -18.16 -1.38 8.78
N ALA A 88 -19.49 -1.43 8.94
CA ALA A 88 -20.12 -2.14 10.04
C ALA A 88 -19.95 -3.65 9.85
N GLY A 89 -19.30 -4.30 10.81
CA GLY A 89 -19.01 -5.73 10.74
C GLY A 89 -18.80 -6.35 12.12
N LYS A 90 -18.79 -7.67 12.17
CA LYS A 90 -18.41 -8.39 13.39
C LYS A 90 -16.93 -8.13 13.65
N LYS A 91 -16.59 -7.75 14.89
CA LYS A 91 -15.19 -7.66 15.31
C LYS A 91 -14.53 -9.04 15.18
N GLU A 92 -13.50 -9.12 14.36
CA GLU A 92 -12.65 -10.30 14.23
C GLU A 92 -11.56 -10.27 15.30
N ASP A 93 -11.07 -11.45 15.67
CA ASP A 93 -9.87 -11.59 16.50
C ASP A 93 -8.74 -12.15 15.64
N TYR A 94 -7.91 -11.23 15.14
CA TYR A 94 -6.82 -11.52 14.21
C TYR A 94 -5.72 -12.41 14.81
N THR A 95 -5.56 -12.42 16.14
CA THR A 95 -4.57 -13.29 16.81
C THR A 95 -4.93 -14.77 16.69
N LYS A 96 -6.18 -15.12 16.42
CA LYS A 96 -6.60 -16.51 16.18
C LYS A 96 -6.05 -17.11 14.89
N TYR A 97 -5.52 -16.27 14.00
CA TYR A 97 -4.93 -16.68 12.75
C TYR A 97 -3.41 -16.88 12.83
N LEU A 98 -2.78 -16.64 13.99
CA LEU A 98 -1.36 -16.92 14.24
C LEU A 98 -1.13 -18.43 14.36
N LYS A 99 -1.16 -19.11 13.21
CA LYS A 99 -1.00 -20.56 13.07
C LYS A 99 0.06 -20.84 12.01
N GLU A 100 0.98 -21.73 12.33
CA GLU A 100 2.06 -22.20 11.44
C GLU A 100 1.53 -23.33 10.53
N ASP A 101 0.49 -23.03 9.75
CA ASP A 101 -0.15 -24.00 8.87
C ASP A 101 -0.74 -23.31 7.66
N VAL A 102 -0.30 -23.73 6.47
CA VAL A 102 -0.84 -23.29 5.17
C VAL A 102 -1.27 -24.48 4.32
N SER A 103 -1.45 -25.65 4.93
CA SER A 103 -1.82 -26.89 4.24
C SER A 103 -3.13 -26.73 3.47
N GLY A 104 -3.08 -26.92 2.15
CA GLY A 104 -4.22 -26.79 1.24
C GLY A 104 -4.65 -25.34 0.97
N MET A 105 -3.89 -24.34 1.45
CA MET A 105 -4.16 -22.93 1.12
C MET A 105 -3.81 -22.67 -0.35
N LYS A 106 -4.76 -22.14 -1.11
CA LYS A 106 -4.58 -21.85 -2.54
C LYS A 106 -4.02 -20.46 -2.77
N ILE A 107 -2.84 -20.38 -3.38
CA ILE A 107 -2.13 -19.12 -3.60
C ILE A 107 -1.92 -18.90 -5.10
N GLY A 108 -2.42 -17.79 -5.61
CA GLY A 108 -2.26 -17.37 -7.00
C GLY A 108 -0.98 -16.54 -7.20
N ILE A 109 -0.21 -16.85 -8.25
CA ILE A 109 0.94 -16.06 -8.71
C ILE A 109 0.58 -15.37 -10.04
N PRO A 110 0.43 -14.05 -10.10
CA PRO A 110 0.03 -13.36 -11.33
C PRO A 110 1.13 -13.42 -12.39
N GLU A 111 0.89 -14.10 -13.51
CA GLU A 111 1.90 -14.27 -14.56
C GLU A 111 2.36 -12.92 -15.12
N GLU A 112 1.43 -12.01 -15.37
CA GLU A 112 1.69 -10.70 -15.95
C GLU A 112 2.60 -9.86 -15.06
N TYR A 113 2.61 -10.08 -13.74
CA TYR A 113 3.42 -9.30 -12.81
C TYR A 113 4.86 -9.82 -12.76
N PHE A 114 5.05 -11.14 -12.85
CA PHE A 114 6.38 -11.75 -12.88
C PHE A 114 7.06 -11.66 -14.26
N ASN A 115 6.28 -11.40 -15.31
CA ASN A 115 6.79 -11.10 -16.66
C ASN A 115 7.31 -9.66 -16.82
N LEU A 116 7.08 -8.77 -15.84
CA LEU A 116 7.68 -7.44 -15.84
C LEU A 116 9.20 -7.51 -15.66
N GLU A 117 9.89 -6.50 -16.18
CA GLU A 117 11.31 -6.30 -15.95
C GLU A 117 11.50 -5.59 -14.60
N PHE A 118 12.15 -6.27 -13.66
CA PHE A 118 12.50 -5.76 -12.34
C PHE A 118 13.69 -6.55 -11.79
N ASP A 119 14.19 -6.16 -10.62
CA ASP A 119 15.40 -6.73 -10.03
C ASP A 119 15.33 -8.27 -9.89
N GLU A 120 16.34 -8.95 -10.41
CA GLU A 120 16.38 -10.42 -10.46
C GLU A 120 16.66 -11.04 -9.08
N GLU A 121 17.33 -10.34 -8.16
CA GLU A 121 17.50 -10.81 -6.78
C GLU A 121 16.18 -10.72 -6.01
N VAL A 122 15.39 -9.67 -6.24
CA VAL A 122 14.01 -9.57 -5.73
C VAL A 122 13.15 -10.71 -6.27
N LYS A 123 13.18 -10.95 -7.59
CA LYS A 123 12.43 -12.05 -8.22
C LYS A 123 12.82 -13.40 -7.63
N ALA A 124 14.11 -13.67 -7.50
CA ALA A 124 14.63 -14.92 -6.93
C ALA A 124 14.24 -15.11 -5.46
N SER A 125 14.33 -14.06 -4.64
CA SER A 125 13.96 -14.11 -3.22
C SER A 125 12.47 -14.39 -3.02
N VAL A 126 11.60 -13.72 -3.79
CA VAL A 126 10.15 -13.94 -3.73
C VAL A 126 9.79 -15.37 -4.16
N LEU A 127 10.38 -15.87 -5.25
CA LEU A 127 10.13 -17.24 -5.71
C LEU A 127 10.66 -18.29 -4.71
N ALA A 128 11.79 -18.04 -4.05
CA ALA A 128 12.28 -18.93 -3.00
C ALA A 128 11.32 -18.99 -1.81
N ALA A 129 10.71 -17.87 -1.42
CA ALA A 129 9.68 -17.83 -0.39
C ALA A 129 8.39 -18.55 -0.81
N VAL A 130 8.00 -18.47 -2.09
CA VAL A 130 6.89 -19.27 -2.66
C VAL A 130 7.16 -20.77 -2.53
N GLU A 131 8.38 -21.22 -2.82
CA GLU A 131 8.74 -22.64 -2.66
C GLU A 131 8.65 -23.09 -1.20
N LYS A 132 8.99 -22.22 -0.23
CA LYS A 132 8.79 -22.53 1.20
C LYS A 132 7.33 -22.72 1.58
N LEU A 133 6.42 -21.92 1.03
CA LEU A 133 4.99 -22.11 1.23
C LEU A 133 4.49 -23.42 0.60
N LYS A 134 4.99 -23.79 -0.59
CA LYS A 134 4.68 -25.08 -1.22
C LYS A 134 5.18 -26.26 -0.38
N GLU A 135 6.42 -26.20 0.11
CA GLU A 135 6.99 -27.22 1.01
C GLU A 135 6.16 -27.37 2.29
N ALA A 136 5.57 -26.28 2.78
CA ALA A 136 4.67 -26.26 3.93
C ALA A 136 3.21 -26.66 3.61
N GLY A 137 2.91 -27.06 2.37
CA GLY A 137 1.62 -27.64 1.97
C GLY A 137 0.66 -26.67 1.27
N ALA A 138 1.06 -25.45 0.93
CA ALA A 138 0.24 -24.56 0.12
C ALA A 138 0.13 -25.06 -1.34
N GLU A 139 -1.05 -24.91 -1.94
CA GLU A 139 -1.30 -25.17 -3.35
C GLU A 139 -1.06 -23.88 -4.15
N VAL A 140 0.06 -23.80 -4.87
CA VAL A 140 0.43 -22.57 -5.59
C VAL A 140 0.27 -22.78 -7.10
N GLU A 141 -0.54 -21.92 -7.73
CA GLU A 141 -0.79 -21.96 -9.17
C GLU A 141 -0.63 -20.57 -9.79
N THR A 142 -0.34 -20.53 -11.09
CA THR A 142 -0.31 -19.29 -11.86
C THR A 142 -1.74 -18.78 -12.09
N VAL A 143 -1.94 -17.47 -11.94
CA VAL A 143 -3.20 -16.78 -12.25
C VAL A 143 -2.95 -15.65 -13.24
N HIS A 144 -4.03 -15.20 -13.89
CA HIS A 144 -3.98 -14.12 -14.87
C HIS A 144 -4.69 -12.88 -14.35
N MET A 145 -4.08 -11.72 -14.53
CA MET A 145 -4.60 -10.41 -14.13
C MET A 145 -4.33 -9.36 -15.20
N THR A 146 -5.10 -8.27 -15.17
CA THR A 146 -4.78 -7.06 -15.92
C THR A 146 -3.36 -6.60 -15.57
N ASP A 147 -2.58 -6.23 -16.59
CA ASP A 147 -1.23 -5.71 -16.46
C ASP A 147 -1.17 -4.57 -15.42
N ALA A 148 -0.21 -4.67 -14.49
CA ALA A 148 -0.05 -3.74 -13.37
C ALA A 148 0.12 -2.28 -13.82
N SER A 149 0.63 -2.04 -15.04
CA SER A 149 0.79 -0.70 -15.60
C SER A 149 -0.54 0.04 -15.77
N TYR A 150 -1.65 -0.67 -16.02
CA TYR A 150 -2.98 -0.05 -16.06
C TYR A 150 -3.45 0.39 -14.67
N ALA A 151 -3.13 -0.38 -13.63
CA ALA A 151 -3.40 0.00 -12.25
C ALA A 151 -2.60 1.24 -11.86
N LEU A 152 -1.32 1.28 -12.24
CA LEU A 152 -0.45 2.44 -12.03
C LEU A 152 -0.99 3.68 -12.73
N ALA A 153 -1.33 3.57 -14.02
CA ALA A 153 -1.90 4.68 -14.78
C ALA A 153 -3.23 5.16 -14.18
N ALA A 154 -4.13 4.25 -13.78
CA ALA A 154 -5.39 4.62 -13.16
C ALA A 154 -5.18 5.30 -11.80
N TYR A 155 -4.26 4.81 -10.98
CA TYR A 155 -3.91 5.39 -9.69
C TYR A 155 -3.40 6.84 -9.83
N TYR A 156 -2.48 7.10 -10.77
CA TYR A 156 -1.96 8.45 -11.02
C TYR A 156 -2.94 9.41 -11.71
N VAL A 157 -4.18 8.96 -11.97
CA VAL A 157 -5.30 9.85 -12.31
C VAL A 157 -6.23 10.02 -11.12
N ILE A 158 -6.64 8.91 -10.48
CA ILE A 158 -7.60 8.92 -9.37
C ILE A 158 -7.04 9.65 -8.16
N ALA A 159 -5.83 9.28 -7.70
CA ALA A 159 -5.28 9.84 -6.48
C ALA A 159 -5.00 11.36 -6.62
N PRO A 160 -4.39 11.86 -7.70
CA PRO A 160 -4.23 13.30 -7.90
C PRO A 160 -5.56 14.05 -8.05
N ALA A 161 -6.55 13.48 -8.74
CA ALA A 161 -7.89 14.07 -8.86
C ALA A 161 -8.53 14.28 -7.49
N GLU A 162 -8.58 13.24 -6.66
CA GLU A 162 -9.11 13.36 -5.30
C GLU A 162 -8.27 14.30 -4.43
N ALA A 163 -6.94 14.26 -4.54
CA ALA A 163 -6.04 15.15 -3.82
C ALA A 163 -6.28 16.61 -4.17
N SER A 164 -6.51 16.94 -5.44
CA SER A 164 -6.79 18.32 -5.87
C SER A 164 -8.02 18.90 -5.16
N SER A 165 -9.02 18.06 -4.86
CA SER A 165 -10.20 18.43 -4.09
C SER A 165 -9.94 18.41 -2.58
N ASN A 166 -9.35 17.34 -2.05
CA ASN A 166 -9.09 17.17 -0.62
C ASN A 166 -8.20 18.28 -0.06
N LEU A 167 -7.16 18.66 -0.80
CA LEU A 167 -6.18 19.67 -0.41
C LEU A 167 -6.65 21.10 -0.72
N ALA A 168 -7.81 21.31 -1.36
CA ALA A 168 -8.35 22.65 -1.60
C ALA A 168 -8.67 23.41 -0.30
N ARG A 169 -8.90 22.68 0.80
CA ARG A 169 -9.18 23.24 2.13
C ARG A 169 -7.99 23.96 2.78
N TYR A 170 -6.77 23.72 2.31
CA TYR A 170 -5.55 24.37 2.80
C TYR A 170 -5.40 25.71 2.10
N ASP A 171 -5.96 26.72 2.75
CA ASP A 171 -6.20 28.05 2.20
C ASP A 171 -5.69 29.18 3.13
N GLY A 172 -5.16 28.79 4.30
CA GLY A 172 -4.69 29.69 5.36
C GLY A 172 -5.78 30.42 6.14
N VAL A 173 -7.06 30.23 5.83
CA VAL A 173 -8.16 31.01 6.43
C VAL A 173 -8.48 30.54 7.84
N ARG A 174 -8.64 29.23 8.03
CA ARG A 174 -9.08 28.65 9.31
C ARG A 174 -7.91 28.14 10.15
N TYR A 175 -6.84 27.70 9.52
CA TYR A 175 -5.68 27.07 10.16
C TYR A 175 -4.48 27.02 9.20
N GLY A 176 -3.31 26.68 9.75
CA GLY A 176 -2.08 26.46 8.99
C GLY A 176 -1.36 27.75 8.61
N LEU A 177 -0.47 27.63 7.61
CA LEU A 177 0.25 28.76 7.03
C LEU A 177 -0.73 29.74 6.39
N ARG A 178 -0.47 31.04 6.52
CA ARG A 178 -1.07 32.10 5.71
C ARG A 178 0.04 33.04 5.25
N SER A 179 0.13 33.29 3.95
CA SER A 179 1.10 34.24 3.40
C SER A 179 0.80 35.64 3.92
N GLU A 180 1.85 36.35 4.34
CA GLU A 180 1.78 37.77 4.71
C GLU A 180 1.75 38.69 3.47
N GLN A 181 2.04 38.14 2.29
CA GLN A 181 2.14 38.86 1.03
C GLN A 181 0.85 38.68 0.22
N ALA A 182 -0.17 39.50 0.48
CA ALA A 182 -1.40 39.48 -0.30
C ALA A 182 -2.11 40.84 -0.30
N ALA A 183 -2.39 41.38 -1.48
CA ALA A 183 -3.23 42.57 -1.63
C ALA A 183 -4.73 42.25 -1.51
N ASP A 184 -5.12 41.03 -1.86
CA ASP A 184 -6.51 40.56 -1.82
C ASP A 184 -6.62 39.06 -1.48
N VAL A 185 -7.87 38.57 -1.44
CA VAL A 185 -8.17 37.17 -1.11
C VAL A 185 -7.64 36.18 -2.14
N SER A 186 -7.61 36.57 -3.43
CA SER A 186 -7.11 35.72 -4.51
C SER A 186 -5.61 35.53 -4.41
N GLU A 187 -4.86 36.62 -4.16
CA GLU A 187 -3.43 36.56 -3.90
C GLU A 187 -3.14 35.80 -2.60
N MET A 188 -3.92 36.03 -1.54
CA MET A 188 -3.76 35.30 -0.28
C MET A 188 -3.86 33.79 -0.49
N PHE A 189 -4.87 33.31 -1.21
CA PHE A 189 -4.99 31.87 -1.52
C PHE A 189 -3.84 31.36 -2.38
N THR A 190 -3.48 32.10 -3.43
CA THR A 190 -2.45 31.69 -4.38
C THR A 190 -1.09 31.59 -3.71
N ASN A 191 -0.67 32.64 -3.00
CA ASN A 191 0.64 32.73 -2.37
C ASN A 191 0.76 31.76 -1.19
N THR A 192 -0.27 31.66 -0.34
CA THR A 192 -0.29 30.68 0.77
C THR A 192 -0.09 29.25 0.28
N ARG A 193 -0.75 28.86 -0.82
CA ARG A 193 -0.62 27.52 -1.39
C ARG A 193 0.70 27.32 -2.13
N HIS A 194 1.21 28.36 -2.79
CA HIS A 194 2.50 28.30 -3.49
C HIS A 194 3.67 28.13 -2.51
N GLU A 195 3.65 28.88 -1.40
CA GLU A 195 4.65 28.82 -0.33
C GLU A 195 4.52 27.56 0.51
N GLY A 196 3.30 27.12 0.81
CA GLY A 196 3.03 26.02 1.73
C GLY A 196 3.17 24.61 1.14
N PHE A 197 3.01 24.45 -0.17
CA PHE A 197 3.12 23.14 -0.82
C PHE A 197 4.45 22.95 -1.56
N GLY A 198 5.09 21.82 -1.27
CA GLY A 198 6.23 21.33 -2.06
C GLY A 198 5.85 20.98 -3.50
N ASP A 199 6.86 20.82 -4.35
CA ASP A 199 6.66 20.69 -5.81
C ASP A 199 5.87 19.45 -6.21
N GLU A 200 6.07 18.31 -5.56
CA GLU A 200 5.30 17.10 -5.84
C GLU A 200 3.81 17.26 -5.51
N VAL A 201 3.49 17.92 -4.40
CA VAL A 201 2.11 18.20 -4.02
C VAL A 201 1.45 19.14 -5.03
N LYS A 202 2.15 20.21 -5.43
CA LYS A 202 1.66 21.14 -6.48
C LYS A 202 1.45 20.41 -7.80
N ARG A 203 2.36 19.52 -8.21
CA ARG A 203 2.26 18.70 -9.42
C ARG A 203 0.99 17.85 -9.43
N ARG A 204 0.72 17.13 -8.34
CA ARG A 204 -0.49 16.31 -8.19
C ARG A 204 -1.76 17.15 -8.20
N ILE A 205 -1.77 18.32 -7.55
CA ILE A 205 -2.93 19.23 -7.59
C ILE A 205 -3.21 19.70 -9.02
N MET A 206 -2.16 20.05 -9.80
CA MET A 206 -2.31 20.47 -11.20
C MET A 206 -2.86 19.35 -12.08
N ILE A 207 -2.29 18.14 -11.99
CA ILE A 207 -2.76 16.95 -12.73
C ILE A 207 -4.21 16.63 -12.37
N GLY A 208 -4.54 16.62 -11.08
CA GLY A 208 -5.89 16.33 -10.61
C GLY A 208 -6.92 17.34 -11.06
N THR A 209 -6.59 18.63 -10.97
CA THR A 209 -7.47 19.72 -11.45
C THR A 209 -7.71 19.60 -12.95
N TYR A 210 -6.69 19.25 -13.73
CA TYR A 210 -6.83 18.99 -15.16
C TYR A 210 -7.71 17.77 -15.44
N ALA A 211 -7.46 16.64 -14.77
CA ALA A 211 -8.22 15.40 -14.95
C ALA A 211 -9.71 15.55 -14.59
N LEU A 212 -10.05 16.46 -13.68
CA LEU A 212 -11.43 16.77 -13.28
C LEU A 212 -12.07 17.90 -14.09
N SER A 213 -11.32 18.58 -14.96
CA SER A 213 -11.83 19.72 -15.70
C SER A 213 -12.85 19.33 -16.78
N SER A 214 -13.76 20.25 -17.08
CA SER A 214 -14.77 20.08 -18.12
C SER A 214 -14.11 19.80 -19.48
N GLY A 215 -14.59 18.77 -20.18
CA GLY A 215 -14.03 18.30 -21.45
C GLY A 215 -12.97 17.20 -21.31
N TYR A 216 -12.35 17.06 -20.13
CA TYR A 216 -11.33 16.03 -19.87
C TYR A 216 -11.78 14.97 -18.85
N TYR A 217 -12.79 15.27 -18.02
CA TYR A 217 -13.34 14.35 -17.02
C TYR A 217 -13.62 12.93 -17.55
N ASP A 218 -14.35 12.82 -18.66
CA ASP A 218 -14.73 11.52 -19.23
C ASP A 218 -13.53 10.72 -19.74
N ALA A 219 -12.56 11.43 -20.32
CA ALA A 219 -11.37 10.84 -20.93
C ALA A 219 -10.33 10.38 -19.91
N TYR A 220 -10.25 11.06 -18.76
CA TYR A 220 -9.28 10.77 -17.71
C TYR A 220 -9.93 10.14 -16.48
N TYR A 221 -10.63 10.93 -15.65
CA TYR A 221 -11.11 10.45 -14.35
C TYR A 221 -12.15 9.33 -14.47
N LEU A 222 -13.16 9.49 -15.33
CA LEU A 222 -14.16 8.44 -15.55
C LEU A 222 -13.52 7.19 -16.19
N LYS A 223 -12.56 7.37 -17.10
CA LYS A 223 -11.86 6.25 -17.72
C LYS A 223 -11.02 5.48 -16.69
N ALA A 224 -10.31 6.17 -15.80
CA ALA A 224 -9.56 5.56 -14.72
C ALA A 224 -10.47 4.80 -13.74
N GLN A 225 -11.65 5.34 -13.41
CA GLN A 225 -12.66 4.64 -12.60
C GLN A 225 -13.19 3.36 -13.27
N LYS A 226 -13.32 3.34 -14.60
CA LYS A 226 -13.66 2.12 -15.36
C LYS A 226 -12.52 1.09 -15.31
N VAL A 227 -11.26 1.53 -15.45
CA VAL A 227 -10.10 0.64 -15.31
C VAL A 227 -10.00 0.07 -13.90
N ARG A 228 -10.29 0.87 -12.87
CA ARG A 228 -10.43 0.40 -11.48
C ARG A 228 -11.43 -0.75 -11.35
N THR A 229 -12.54 -0.70 -12.08
CA THR A 229 -13.52 -1.80 -12.09
C THR A 229 -12.92 -3.08 -12.67
N LEU A 230 -12.22 -2.98 -13.81
CA LEU A 230 -11.56 -4.14 -14.42
C LEU A 230 -10.55 -4.81 -13.48
N ILE A 231 -9.73 -3.99 -12.79
CA ILE A 231 -8.75 -4.49 -11.82
C ILE A 231 -9.45 -5.16 -10.63
N LYS A 232 -10.54 -4.57 -10.13
CA LYS A 232 -11.33 -5.19 -9.07
C LYS A 232 -11.93 -6.52 -9.51
N ASP A 233 -12.47 -6.59 -10.73
CA ASP A 233 -13.06 -7.81 -11.29
C ASP A 233 -12.04 -8.95 -11.41
N ASP A 234 -10.76 -8.64 -11.66
CA ASP A 234 -9.69 -9.65 -11.65
C ASP A 234 -9.47 -10.25 -10.25
N PHE A 235 -9.38 -9.40 -9.23
CA PHE A 235 -9.26 -9.87 -7.84
C PHE A 235 -10.48 -10.70 -7.43
N ASP A 236 -11.70 -10.19 -7.68
CA ASP A 236 -12.94 -10.92 -7.36
C ASP A 236 -12.99 -12.28 -8.08
N ARG A 237 -12.57 -12.33 -9.35
CA ARG A 237 -12.53 -13.58 -10.13
C ARG A 237 -11.56 -14.57 -9.51
N ILE A 238 -10.33 -14.15 -9.20
CA ILE A 238 -9.30 -15.03 -8.65
C ILE A 238 -9.70 -15.55 -7.27
N PHE A 239 -10.24 -14.68 -6.40
CA PHE A 239 -10.63 -15.08 -5.05
C PHE A 239 -11.89 -15.98 -5.00
N ASN A 240 -12.51 -16.33 -6.12
CA ASN A 240 -13.49 -17.41 -6.17
C ASN A 240 -12.84 -18.79 -5.97
N ASP A 241 -11.61 -18.96 -6.46
CA ASP A 241 -10.90 -20.24 -6.48
C ASP A 241 -9.65 -20.25 -5.61
N PHE A 242 -9.12 -19.06 -5.26
CA PHE A 242 -7.88 -18.88 -4.50
C PHE A 242 -8.12 -18.18 -3.15
N ASP A 243 -7.28 -18.51 -2.18
CA ASP A 243 -7.31 -17.91 -0.85
C ASP A 243 -6.51 -16.61 -0.79
N LEU A 244 -5.36 -16.57 -1.47
CA LEU A 244 -4.43 -15.45 -1.49
C LEU A 244 -3.84 -15.26 -2.89
N ILE A 245 -3.32 -14.06 -3.14
CA ILE A 245 -2.44 -13.75 -4.26
C ILE A 245 -1.08 -13.31 -3.68
N LEU A 246 0.01 -13.71 -4.31
CA LEU A 246 1.36 -13.38 -3.87
C LEU A 246 2.14 -12.68 -4.99
N THR A 247 2.75 -11.54 -4.65
CA THR A 247 3.58 -10.74 -5.55
C THR A 247 4.83 -10.24 -4.82
N PRO A 248 5.85 -9.72 -5.51
CA PRO A 248 6.84 -8.85 -4.88
C PRO A 248 6.14 -7.63 -4.27
N THR A 249 6.68 -7.06 -3.19
CA THR A 249 6.16 -5.78 -2.66
C THR A 249 6.68 -4.60 -3.48
N ALA A 250 7.94 -4.63 -3.89
CA ALA A 250 8.59 -3.57 -4.66
C ALA A 250 9.44 -4.18 -5.79
N PRO A 251 9.72 -3.44 -6.89
CA PRO A 251 10.50 -3.95 -8.02
C PRO A 251 12.02 -3.97 -7.80
N SER A 252 12.48 -3.40 -6.69
CA SER A 252 13.90 -3.37 -6.30
C SER A 252 13.99 -3.37 -4.78
N THR A 253 15.20 -3.52 -4.23
CA THR A 253 15.49 -3.10 -2.86
C THR A 253 15.47 -1.57 -2.73
N ALA A 254 15.68 -1.06 -1.52
CA ALA A 254 15.65 0.37 -1.26
C ALA A 254 16.71 1.10 -2.10
N ILE A 255 16.27 2.16 -2.79
CA ILE A 255 17.14 2.98 -3.63
C ILE A 255 17.91 4.00 -2.80
N GLU A 256 19.09 4.39 -3.28
CA GLU A 256 19.88 5.45 -2.66
C GLU A 256 19.10 6.77 -2.62
N LEU A 257 19.29 7.55 -1.55
CA LEU A 257 18.69 8.87 -1.44
C LEU A 257 19.13 9.75 -2.61
N GLU A 258 18.19 10.54 -3.14
CA GLU A 258 18.41 11.47 -4.27
C GLU A 258 18.81 10.80 -5.60
N SER A 259 18.81 9.47 -5.70
CA SER A 259 19.21 8.73 -6.91
C SER A 259 18.24 8.88 -8.08
N LYS A 260 16.96 9.18 -7.81
CA LYS A 260 15.92 9.38 -8.83
C LYS A 260 15.50 10.84 -8.91
N SER A 261 15.87 11.49 -10.01
CA SER A 261 15.40 12.84 -10.33
C SER A 261 14.13 12.84 -11.20
N ASP A 262 13.82 11.72 -11.86
CA ASP A 262 12.61 11.57 -12.67
C ASP A 262 11.42 11.09 -11.81
N PRO A 263 10.33 11.88 -11.70
CA PRO A 263 9.11 11.45 -11.04
C PRO A 263 8.51 10.16 -11.59
N LEU A 264 8.66 9.86 -12.89
CA LEU A 264 8.08 8.64 -13.48
C LEU A 264 8.79 7.37 -12.99
N GLU A 265 10.12 7.42 -12.86
CA GLU A 265 10.90 6.31 -12.29
C GLU A 265 10.58 6.09 -10.81
N MET A 266 10.26 7.17 -10.08
CA MET A 266 9.75 7.08 -8.71
C MET A 266 8.37 6.41 -8.69
N TYR A 267 7.46 6.80 -9.59
CA TYR A 267 6.11 6.23 -9.62
C TYR A 267 6.10 4.75 -9.95
N HIS A 268 7.05 4.29 -10.77
CA HIS A 268 7.19 2.87 -11.10
C HIS A 268 7.55 2.00 -9.89
N THR A 269 8.06 2.55 -8.77
CA THR A 269 8.33 1.76 -7.56
C THR A 269 7.07 1.26 -6.87
N ASP A 270 5.90 1.82 -7.20
CA ASP A 270 4.61 1.43 -6.63
C ASP A 270 3.87 0.39 -7.50
N ILE A 271 4.48 -0.11 -8.59
CA ILE A 271 3.82 -0.95 -9.62
C ILE A 271 3.10 -2.17 -9.05
N PHE A 272 3.65 -2.82 -8.02
CA PHE A 272 3.05 -3.99 -7.38
C PHE A 272 2.10 -3.65 -6.23
N THR A 273 2.13 -2.43 -5.69
CA THR A 273 1.33 -2.05 -4.53
C THR A 273 0.03 -1.36 -4.90
N VAL A 274 0.00 -0.55 -5.96
CA VAL A 274 -1.19 0.20 -6.39
C VAL A 274 -2.41 -0.66 -6.75
N PRO A 275 -2.30 -1.87 -7.34
CA PRO A 275 -3.49 -2.66 -7.70
C PRO A 275 -4.36 -2.98 -6.48
N VAL A 276 -3.73 -3.17 -5.32
CA VAL A 276 -4.39 -3.46 -4.03
C VAL A 276 -5.28 -2.30 -3.59
N ASN A 277 -4.81 -1.04 -3.66
CA ASN A 277 -5.59 0.13 -3.26
C ASN A 277 -6.74 0.38 -4.22
N ILE A 278 -6.47 0.23 -5.53
CA ILE A 278 -7.49 0.36 -6.57
C ILE A 278 -8.64 -0.62 -6.33
N ALA A 279 -8.32 -1.89 -6.03
CA ALA A 279 -9.30 -2.93 -5.76
C ALA A 279 -9.94 -2.86 -4.36
N GLY A 280 -9.32 -2.15 -3.41
CA GLY A 280 -9.82 -2.01 -2.04
C GLY A 280 -9.52 -3.21 -1.12
N VAL A 281 -8.76 -4.19 -1.60
CA VAL A 281 -8.44 -5.44 -0.90
C VAL A 281 -7.31 -5.27 0.14
N PRO A 282 -7.20 -6.12 1.16
CA PRO A 282 -6.10 -6.10 2.12
C PRO A 282 -4.81 -6.70 1.56
N ALA A 283 -3.66 -6.19 2.00
CA ALA A 283 -2.36 -6.78 1.70
C ALA A 283 -1.32 -6.52 2.80
N MET A 284 -0.46 -7.50 3.03
CA MET A 284 0.67 -7.41 3.97
C MET A 284 1.99 -7.58 3.22
N SER A 285 2.95 -6.71 3.50
CA SER A 285 4.35 -6.93 3.16
C SER A 285 5.06 -7.59 4.33
N VAL A 286 5.81 -8.65 4.05
CA VAL A 286 6.71 -9.31 5.01
C VAL A 286 8.11 -9.47 4.41
N PRO A 287 9.18 -9.39 5.22
CA PRO A 287 10.53 -9.67 4.74
C PRO A 287 10.65 -11.10 4.19
N CYS A 288 11.28 -11.27 3.03
CA CYS A 288 11.49 -12.58 2.41
C CYS A 288 12.95 -12.87 2.01
N GLY A 289 13.87 -11.94 2.26
CA GLY A 289 15.29 -12.12 2.01
C GLY A 289 16.05 -10.80 2.02
N PHE A 290 17.29 -10.86 1.57
CA PHE A 290 18.18 -9.72 1.40
C PHE A 290 18.86 -9.84 0.04
N ASP A 291 19.16 -8.70 -0.58
CA ASP A 291 20.01 -8.67 -1.77
C ASP A 291 21.50 -8.83 -1.41
N SER A 292 22.34 -8.82 -2.43
CA SER A 292 23.80 -8.93 -2.34
C SER A 292 24.47 -7.76 -1.60
N ASN A 293 23.75 -6.65 -1.41
CA ASN A 293 24.17 -5.50 -0.60
C ASN A 293 23.54 -5.51 0.80
N GLU A 294 22.96 -6.65 1.22
CA GLU A 294 22.27 -6.83 2.50
C GLU A 294 21.06 -5.92 2.70
N MET A 295 20.47 -5.43 1.59
CA MET A 295 19.24 -4.64 1.65
C MET A 295 18.01 -5.54 1.72
N PRO A 296 17.02 -5.24 2.57
CA PRO A 296 15.84 -6.09 2.73
C PRO A 296 14.99 -6.19 1.46
N ILE A 297 14.46 -7.39 1.21
CA ILE A 297 13.49 -7.67 0.15
C ILE A 297 12.16 -8.06 0.81
N GLY A 298 11.06 -7.49 0.33
CA GLY A 298 9.71 -7.76 0.80
C GLY A 298 8.85 -8.52 -0.21
N LEU A 299 8.07 -9.45 0.33
CA LEU A 299 7.03 -10.20 -0.36
C LEU A 299 5.66 -9.70 0.11
N GLN A 300 4.72 -9.62 -0.84
CA GLN A 300 3.37 -9.14 -0.61
C GLN A 300 2.36 -10.27 -0.68
N LEU A 301 1.60 -10.46 0.40
CA LEU A 301 0.45 -11.36 0.49
C LEU A 301 -0.84 -10.55 0.42
N ILE A 302 -1.66 -10.81 -0.59
CA ILE A 302 -2.92 -10.09 -0.87
C ILE A 302 -4.08 -11.07 -0.64
N GLY A 303 -5.07 -10.65 0.14
CA GLY A 303 -6.26 -11.45 0.42
C GLY A 303 -7.52 -10.85 -0.19
N PRO A 304 -8.64 -11.57 -0.18
CA PRO A 304 -9.94 -11.02 -0.54
C PRO A 304 -10.36 -9.92 0.46
N HIS A 305 -11.40 -9.17 0.13
CA HIS A 305 -12.03 -8.27 1.10
C HIS A 305 -12.34 -9.02 2.40
N PHE A 306 -11.92 -8.45 3.54
CA PHE A 306 -12.01 -9.04 4.88
C PHE A 306 -11.18 -10.33 5.08
N GLY A 307 -10.22 -10.57 4.19
CA GLY A 307 -9.32 -11.73 4.21
C GLY A 307 -8.06 -11.56 5.05
N GLU A 308 -7.96 -10.54 5.91
CA GLU A 308 -6.74 -10.26 6.68
C GLU A 308 -6.30 -11.45 7.54
N GLY A 309 -7.25 -12.25 8.05
CA GLY A 309 -6.93 -13.46 8.81
C GLY A 309 -6.11 -14.47 8.01
N LYS A 310 -6.46 -14.74 6.74
CA LYS A 310 -5.67 -15.64 5.88
C LYS A 310 -4.30 -15.07 5.55
N ILE A 311 -4.24 -13.75 5.33
CA ILE A 311 -2.96 -13.04 5.12
C ILE A 311 -2.05 -13.23 6.34
N ILE A 312 -2.58 -13.01 7.55
CA ILE A 312 -1.83 -13.16 8.80
C ILE A 312 -1.36 -14.61 8.98
N GLN A 313 -2.19 -15.61 8.68
CA GLN A 313 -1.82 -17.02 8.78
C GLN A 313 -0.67 -17.39 7.84
N ALA A 314 -0.76 -16.99 6.57
CA ALA A 314 0.31 -17.24 5.60
C ALA A 314 1.59 -16.47 5.93
N ALA A 315 1.46 -15.21 6.32
CA ALA A 315 2.57 -14.35 6.72
C ALA A 315 3.30 -14.91 7.94
N TYR A 316 2.56 -15.33 8.98
CA TYR A 316 3.11 -15.90 10.20
C TYR A 316 3.82 -17.22 9.91
N THR A 317 3.22 -18.09 9.09
CA THR A 317 3.88 -19.33 8.65
C THR A 317 5.19 -19.03 7.91
N LEU A 318 5.17 -18.09 6.96
CA LEU A 318 6.36 -17.72 6.20
C LEU A 318 7.46 -17.12 7.08
N GLU A 319 7.09 -16.24 8.02
CA GLU A 319 8.01 -15.66 8.99
C GLU A 319 8.76 -16.73 9.79
N LYS A 320 8.06 -17.79 10.24
CA LYS A 320 8.68 -18.91 10.96
C LYS A 320 9.57 -19.78 10.08
N LEU A 321 9.17 -20.02 8.83
CA LEU A 321 9.95 -20.80 7.87
C LEU A 321 11.25 -20.11 7.46
N LEU A 322 11.23 -18.78 7.35
CA LEU A 322 12.38 -18.00 6.89
C LEU A 322 13.31 -17.57 8.02
N ASN A 323 12.82 -17.50 9.27
CA ASN A 323 13.57 -17.07 10.45
C ASN A 323 14.31 -15.72 10.26
N ILE A 324 13.75 -14.81 9.46
CA ILE A 324 14.39 -13.53 9.11
C ILE A 324 14.44 -12.56 10.28
N ASN A 325 13.60 -12.75 11.31
CA ASN A 325 13.55 -11.89 12.50
C ASN A 325 14.88 -11.84 13.27
N GLU A 326 15.79 -12.81 13.06
CA GLU A 326 17.13 -12.85 13.65
C GLU A 326 18.19 -12.06 12.86
N LYS A 327 17.92 -11.71 11.59
CA LYS A 327 18.78 -10.86 10.76
C LYS A 327 18.07 -9.54 10.50
N ARG A 328 18.31 -8.56 11.37
CA ARG A 328 17.88 -7.19 11.13
C ARG A 328 19.07 -6.41 10.60
N ALA A 329 18.81 -5.45 9.71
CA ALA A 329 19.84 -4.51 9.28
C ALA A 329 20.46 -3.89 10.55
N GLU A 330 21.77 -4.07 10.72
CA GLU A 330 22.51 -3.38 11.77
C GLU A 330 22.50 -1.89 11.42
N LEU A 331 21.94 -1.06 12.31
CA LEU A 331 21.94 0.39 12.15
C LEU A 331 23.32 1.00 12.42
#